data_AF-A0A1G1M010-F1
#
_entry.id   AF-A0A1G1M010-F1
#
_cell.length_a   1.000
_cell.length_b   1.000
_cell.length_c   1.000
_cell.angle_alpha   90.00
_cell.angle_beta   90.00
_cell.angle_gamma   90.00
#
_symmetry.space_group_name_H-M   'P 1'
#
loop_
_entity.id
_entity.type
_entity.pdbx_description
1 polymer ?
#
loop_
_entity_poly.entity_id
_entity_poly.type
_entity_poly.pdbx_seq_one_letter_code
_entity_poly.pdbx_strand_id
1 'polypeptide(L)'
;MQTELFDLPSPRTLSEDSTVSKASFLEKTFITLRLDQAIGLALVLLVFLVLAFSWGVEKGKKSSRESQVIRSVSSEVLSSETSQAVVASVAKTSSAAMIDEVVSKEAPNMVVELPKPVAKVMKPEGKYTIQHVTYITQSAADREIQKLAQRGYSSFVIPSGKHLQVCIAAFQSRQDASLVLKQLRAQGLVSGDAYVRPMVR
;
A
#
# COMPACT_ATOMS: atom_id res chain seq x y z
N MET A 1 3.14 -76.71 -0.35
CA MET A 1 3.98 -76.36 0.82
C MET A 1 3.92 -74.85 0.98
N GLN A 2 3.53 -74.40 2.17
CA GLN A 2 3.42 -72.99 2.58
C GLN A 2 4.78 -72.29 2.64
N THR A 3 4.79 -70.99 2.31
CA THR A 3 5.34 -69.85 3.09
C THR A 3 4.88 -68.61 2.29
N GLU A 4 3.77 -67.94 2.61
CA GLU A 4 3.62 -66.95 3.70
C GLU A 4 4.85 -66.05 3.89
N LEU A 5 4.57 -64.77 4.14
CA LEU A 5 5.34 -63.93 5.05
C LEU A 5 6.45 -63.02 4.51
N PHE A 6 6.17 -62.24 3.47
CA PHE A 6 6.82 -60.91 3.34
C PHE A 6 5.79 -59.83 3.09
N ASP A 7 4.87 -59.73 4.06
CA ASP A 7 4.09 -58.53 4.31
C ASP A 7 4.87 -57.69 5.34
N LEU A 8 5.61 -56.70 4.86
CA LEU A 8 6.28 -55.70 5.69
C LEU A 8 5.86 -54.30 5.23
N PRO A 9 4.88 -53.67 5.88
CA PRO A 9 4.72 -52.23 5.80
C PRO A 9 5.91 -51.58 6.52
N SER A 10 6.73 -50.85 5.76
CA SER A 10 7.84 -50.05 6.30
C SER A 10 7.33 -49.09 7.38
N PRO A 11 7.96 -49.05 8.58
CA PRO A 11 7.51 -48.18 9.65
C PRO A 11 7.83 -46.72 9.32
N ARG A 12 6.79 -45.91 9.45
CA ARG A 12 6.75 -44.44 9.61
C ARG A 12 8.10 -43.83 10.03
N THR A 13 8.72 -43.11 9.10
CA THR A 13 9.52 -41.93 9.42
C THR A 13 8.74 -40.71 8.94
N LEU A 14 7.78 -40.28 9.76
CA LEU A 14 7.20 -38.93 9.71
C LEU A 14 7.27 -38.38 11.14
N SER A 15 8.48 -38.04 11.54
CA SER A 15 8.67 -36.79 12.27
C SER A 15 8.57 -35.70 11.21
N GLU A 16 7.39 -35.14 11.01
CA GLU A 16 7.29 -33.80 10.45
C GLU A 16 6.10 -33.10 11.09
N ASP A 17 6.45 -32.09 11.86
CA ASP A 17 5.58 -31.33 12.72
C ASP A 17 4.28 -30.93 12.02
N SER A 18 3.17 -31.34 12.60
CA SER A 18 1.89 -30.67 12.42
C SER A 18 1.93 -29.31 13.12
N THR A 19 2.78 -28.41 12.65
CA THR A 19 2.62 -26.97 12.84
C THR A 19 2.07 -26.42 11.54
N VAL A 20 0.78 -26.69 11.36
CA VAL A 20 -0.05 -26.12 10.31
C VAL A 20 0.29 -24.64 10.16
N SER A 21 0.89 -24.34 9.02
CA SER A 21 1.30 -23.02 8.56
C SER A 21 0.13 -22.03 8.67
N LYS A 22 0.04 -21.35 9.81
CA LYS A 22 -0.73 -20.11 9.97
C LYS A 22 0.13 -18.86 9.71
N ALA A 23 1.43 -19.04 9.49
CA ALA A 23 2.36 -17.94 9.24
C ALA A 23 2.27 -17.37 7.81
N SER A 24 1.97 -18.19 6.79
CA SER A 24 2.00 -17.70 5.39
C SER A 24 0.76 -16.92 4.93
N PHE A 25 -0.37 -17.01 5.63
CA PHE A 25 -1.55 -16.20 5.30
C PHE A 25 -1.46 -14.78 5.87
N LEU A 26 -0.79 -14.59 7.00
CA LEU A 26 -0.58 -13.25 7.55
C LEU A 26 0.52 -12.49 6.80
N GLU A 27 1.58 -13.16 6.35
CA GLU A 27 2.61 -12.50 5.52
C GLU A 27 2.05 -11.95 4.19
N LYS A 28 1.15 -12.69 3.53
CA LYS A 28 0.52 -12.22 2.29
C LYS A 28 -0.56 -11.14 2.51
N THR A 29 -1.29 -11.19 3.62
CA THR A 29 -2.35 -10.21 3.91
C THR A 29 -1.79 -8.90 4.44
N PHE A 30 -0.60 -8.90 5.06
CA PHE A 30 0.05 -7.70 5.60
C PHE A 30 0.71 -6.80 4.54
N ILE A 31 0.98 -7.30 3.33
CA ILE A 31 1.85 -6.58 2.37
C ILE A 31 1.09 -5.71 1.36
N THR A 32 -0.25 -5.72 1.33
CA THR A 32 -1.03 -4.94 0.33
C THR A 32 -2.31 -4.26 0.84
N LEU A 33 -2.50 -4.08 2.14
CA LEU A 33 -3.51 -3.09 2.57
C LEU A 33 -2.94 -1.71 2.21
N ARG A 34 -3.65 -0.91 1.40
CA ARG A 34 -3.19 0.47 1.12
C ARG A 34 -2.90 1.17 2.44
N LEU A 35 -1.78 1.88 2.54
CA LEU A 35 -1.38 2.61 3.75
C LEU A 35 -2.55 3.43 4.31
N ASP A 36 -3.32 4.05 3.41
CA ASP A 36 -4.55 4.79 3.69
C ASP A 36 -5.64 3.94 4.40
N GLN A 37 -5.85 2.71 3.93
CA GLN A 37 -6.77 1.75 4.58
C GLN A 37 -6.23 1.23 5.91
N ALA A 38 -4.90 1.07 6.04
CA ALA A 38 -4.28 0.61 7.29
C ALA A 38 -4.37 1.69 8.38
N ILE A 39 -4.14 2.95 8.00
CA ILE A 39 -4.34 4.12 8.85
C ILE A 39 -5.81 4.22 9.26
N GLY A 40 -6.74 4.07 8.31
CA GLY A 40 -8.18 4.07 8.58
C GLY A 40 -8.60 2.96 9.56
N LEU A 41 -8.13 1.73 9.36
CA LEU A 41 -8.39 0.61 10.27
C LEU A 41 -7.82 0.86 11.67
N ALA A 42 -6.59 1.38 11.75
CA ALA A 42 -5.95 1.68 13.02
C ALA A 42 -6.71 2.76 13.82
N LEU A 43 -7.22 3.80 13.16
CA LEU A 43 -8.05 4.83 13.80
C LEU A 43 -9.36 4.26 14.35
N VAL A 44 -10.04 3.41 13.59
CA VAL A 44 -11.27 2.74 14.06
C VAL A 44 -10.99 1.85 15.27
N LEU A 45 -9.90 1.08 15.23
CA LEU A 45 -9.48 0.21 16.32
C LEU A 45 -9.12 1.00 17.59
N LEU A 46 -8.46 2.15 17.44
CA LEU A 46 -8.14 3.06 18.54
C LEU A 46 -9.41 3.59 19.22
N VAL A 47 -10.38 4.08 18.45
CA VAL A 47 -11.66 4.56 18.99
C VAL A 47 -12.40 3.42 19.70
N PHE A 48 -12.43 2.23 19.11
CA PHE A 48 -13.02 1.06 19.73
C PHE A 48 -12.33 0.70 21.06
N LEU A 49 -11.00 0.78 21.13
CA LEU A 49 -10.24 0.52 22.35
C LEU A 49 -10.61 1.52 23.47
N VAL A 50 -10.76 2.81 23.13
CA VAL A 50 -11.18 3.85 24.07
C VAL A 50 -12.60 3.60 24.57
N LEU A 51 -13.53 3.17 23.70
CA LEU A 51 -14.89 2.82 24.10
C LEU A 51 -14.92 1.58 24.99
N ALA A 52 -14.18 0.53 24.62
CA ALA A 52 -14.06 -0.69 25.42
C ALA A 52 -13.43 -0.41 26.79
N PHE A 53 -12.41 0.45 26.84
CA PHE A 53 -11.80 0.91 28.07
C PHE A 53 -12.80 1.67 28.93
N SER A 54 -13.55 2.61 28.34
CA SER A 54 -14.58 3.40 29.03
C SER A 54 -15.68 2.50 29.62
N TRP A 55 -16.15 1.50 28.88
CA TRP A 55 -17.09 0.51 29.40
C TRP A 55 -16.47 -0.42 30.46
N GLY A 56 -15.20 -0.79 30.30
CA GLY A 56 -14.47 -1.64 31.23
C GLY A 56 -14.27 -0.98 32.60
N VAL A 57 -13.85 0.29 32.63
CA VAL A 57 -13.64 1.04 33.88
C VAL A 57 -14.96 1.31 34.61
N GLU A 58 -16.05 1.53 33.87
CA GLU A 58 -17.38 1.72 34.47
C GLU A 58 -17.91 0.43 35.12
N LYS A 59 -17.69 -0.74 34.51
CA LYS A 59 -18.05 -2.01 35.14
C LYS A 59 -17.15 -2.35 36.33
N GLY A 60 -15.87 -2.01 36.28
CA GLY A 60 -14.93 -2.22 37.40
C GLY A 60 -15.34 -1.48 38.67
N LYS A 61 -15.84 -0.23 38.56
CA LYS A 61 -16.32 0.54 39.72
C LYS A 61 -17.59 -0.05 40.36
N LYS A 62 -18.45 -0.71 39.59
CA LYS A 62 -19.68 -1.33 40.11
C LYS A 62 -19.39 -2.62 40.88
N SER A 63 -18.42 -3.40 40.44
CA SER A 63 -18.00 -4.63 41.15
C SER A 63 -17.39 -4.35 42.52
N SER A 64 -16.66 -3.24 42.70
CA SER A 64 -16.08 -2.89 44.00
C SER A 64 -17.14 -2.42 45.01
N ARG A 65 -18.20 -1.72 44.59
CA ARG A 65 -19.27 -1.32 45.53
C ARG A 65 -20.10 -2.49 46.00
N GLU A 66 -20.37 -3.47 45.13
CA GLU A 66 -21.13 -4.67 45.52
C GLU A 66 -20.32 -5.60 46.44
N SER A 67 -18.99 -5.65 46.29
CA SER A 67 -18.11 -6.31 47.26
C SER A 67 -17.84 -5.50 48.53
N GLN A 68 -18.01 -4.18 48.52
CA GLN A 68 -17.77 -3.34 49.70
C GLN A 68 -18.95 -3.29 50.68
N VAL A 69 -20.18 -3.61 50.24
CA VAL A 69 -21.33 -3.74 51.17
C VAL A 69 -21.16 -4.91 52.15
N ILE A 70 -20.28 -5.88 51.86
CA ILE A 70 -19.94 -6.98 52.78
C ILE A 70 -18.77 -6.61 53.72
N ARG A 71 -18.06 -5.48 53.50
CA ARG A 71 -16.85 -5.14 54.28
C ARG A 71 -16.64 -3.64 54.51
N SER A 72 -17.68 -2.92 54.92
CA SER A 72 -17.56 -1.54 55.40
C SER A 72 -18.20 -1.36 56.78
N VAL A 73 -17.59 -2.01 57.78
CA VAL A 73 -17.57 -1.51 59.15
C VAL A 73 -16.10 -1.31 59.50
N SER A 74 -15.51 -0.19 59.09
CA SER A 74 -14.43 0.47 59.81
C SER A 74 -14.03 1.76 59.09
N SER A 75 -13.97 2.83 59.88
CA SER A 75 -13.22 4.06 59.65
C SER A 75 -13.87 5.11 58.75
N GLU A 76 -14.91 5.71 59.33
CA GLU A 76 -15.11 7.16 59.35
C GLU A 76 -13.92 7.83 60.08
N VAL A 77 -13.41 8.96 59.56
CA VAL A 77 -12.92 10.15 60.31
C VAL A 77 -12.11 11.11 59.40
N LEU A 78 -12.63 12.35 59.29
CA LEU A 78 -12.04 13.66 58.94
C LEU A 78 -11.63 13.97 57.47
N SER A 79 -12.40 14.77 56.72
CA SER A 79 -12.42 16.27 56.61
C SER A 79 -11.26 16.81 55.74
N SER A 80 -11.41 17.35 54.52
CA SER A 80 -12.30 18.37 53.90
C SER A 80 -11.95 19.83 54.26
N GLU A 81 -11.36 20.57 53.31
CA GLU A 81 -11.48 22.04 53.10
C GLU A 81 -10.90 22.38 51.68
N THR A 82 -11.67 22.76 50.63
CA THR A 82 -12.30 24.08 50.30
C THR A 82 -11.23 25.12 49.88
N SER A 83 -11.26 25.96 48.82
CA SER A 83 -12.21 26.49 47.83
C SER A 83 -11.42 27.19 46.68
N GLN A 84 -11.81 27.12 45.40
CA GLN A 84 -12.61 28.09 44.58
C GLN A 84 -12.04 29.50 44.27
N ALA A 85 -12.05 29.87 42.97
CA ALA A 85 -12.58 31.12 42.34
C ALA A 85 -11.85 31.41 40.99
N VAL A 86 -12.45 31.37 39.77
CA VAL A 86 -13.40 32.33 39.11
C VAL A 86 -12.69 33.69 38.83
N VAL A 87 -12.47 34.25 37.62
CA VAL A 87 -13.33 34.71 36.48
C VAL A 87 -12.39 35.09 35.27
N ALA A 88 -12.64 34.75 33.99
CA ALA A 88 -13.27 35.54 32.90
C ALA A 88 -12.95 37.07 32.88
N SER A 89 -12.74 37.83 31.79
CA SER A 89 -12.71 37.67 30.33
C SER A 89 -12.46 39.07 29.71
N VAL A 90 -11.61 39.16 28.67
CA VAL A 90 -11.66 40.06 27.47
C VAL A 90 -11.49 41.58 27.64
N ALA A 91 -10.47 42.14 26.96
CA ALA A 91 -10.62 43.20 25.93
C ALA A 91 -9.32 43.44 25.13
N LYS A 92 -9.48 43.54 23.80
CA LYS A 92 -8.49 43.79 22.75
C LYS A 92 -8.11 45.28 22.65
N THR A 93 -6.81 45.57 22.45
CA THR A 93 -6.32 46.69 21.62
C THR A 93 -4.91 46.38 21.10
N SER A 94 -4.72 46.29 19.79
CA SER A 94 -3.40 46.51 19.16
C SER A 94 -3.57 46.87 17.69
N SER A 95 -3.18 48.10 17.38
CA SER A 95 -3.15 48.75 16.07
C SER A 95 -1.71 48.78 15.54
N ALA A 96 -1.58 48.92 14.22
CA ALA A 96 -0.36 49.15 13.44
C ALA A 96 0.59 47.93 13.32
N ALA A 97 1.21 47.61 12.18
CA ALA A 97 1.73 48.47 11.12
C ALA A 97 2.09 47.63 9.86
N MET A 98 2.36 48.35 8.75
CA MET A 98 3.19 47.96 7.58
C MET A 98 2.49 47.24 6.42
N ILE A 99 2.06 48.04 5.44
CA ILE A 99 1.85 47.62 4.05
C ILE A 99 3.11 48.07 3.33
N ASP A 100 3.96 47.11 2.99
CA ASP A 100 5.18 47.34 2.22
C ASP A 100 4.91 47.07 0.74
N GLU A 101 5.39 48.00 -0.08
CA GLU A 101 5.13 48.17 -1.49
C GLU A 101 6.25 47.52 -2.28
N VAL A 102 6.03 46.32 -2.83
CA VAL A 102 6.92 45.72 -3.83
C VAL A 102 6.12 44.86 -4.81
N VAL A 103 5.66 45.45 -5.93
CA VAL A 103 5.20 44.70 -7.10
C VAL A 103 6.29 44.74 -8.16
N SER A 104 6.94 43.59 -8.30
CA SER A 104 7.98 43.31 -9.29
C SER A 104 7.41 43.16 -10.71
N LYS A 105 7.87 44.05 -11.58
CA LYS A 105 8.48 43.77 -12.91
C LYS A 105 7.90 42.60 -13.71
N GLU A 106 6.94 42.94 -14.57
CA GLU A 106 6.47 42.11 -15.68
C GLU A 106 7.47 42.19 -16.85
N ALA A 107 8.00 41.04 -17.27
CA ALA A 107 8.68 40.88 -18.55
C ALA A 107 8.16 39.60 -19.23
N PRO A 108 7.96 39.63 -20.57
CA PRO A 108 7.15 38.66 -21.29
C PRO A 108 8.02 37.47 -21.72
N ASN A 109 7.67 36.26 -21.27
CA ASN A 109 8.30 35.03 -21.75
C ASN A 109 7.34 34.20 -22.61
N MET A 110 7.63 34.24 -23.90
CA MET A 110 7.71 33.12 -24.84
C MET A 110 6.67 31.99 -24.72
N VAL A 111 5.77 31.99 -25.70
CA VAL A 111 5.48 30.86 -26.61
C VAL A 111 5.49 29.48 -25.95
N VAL A 112 4.33 29.10 -25.43
CA VAL A 112 3.96 27.70 -25.19
C VAL A 112 3.72 27.04 -26.55
N GLU A 113 4.75 26.40 -27.10
CA GLU A 113 4.59 25.46 -28.20
C GLU A 113 4.33 24.07 -27.60
N LEU A 114 3.05 23.69 -27.54
CA LEU A 114 2.60 22.33 -27.29
C LEU A 114 3.01 21.45 -28.49
N PRO A 115 3.86 20.42 -28.36
CA PRO A 115 3.95 19.41 -29.39
C PRO A 115 2.78 18.44 -29.19
N LYS A 116 1.88 18.46 -30.17
CA LYS A 116 0.81 17.48 -30.41
C LYS A 116 1.29 16.04 -30.19
N PRO A 117 0.43 15.16 -29.66
CA PRO A 117 0.74 13.75 -29.48
C PRO A 117 0.67 13.04 -30.83
N VAL A 118 1.80 12.86 -31.50
CA VAL A 118 1.88 11.93 -32.63
C VAL A 118 2.34 10.58 -32.10
N ALA A 119 1.44 9.89 -31.40
CA ALA A 119 1.55 8.45 -31.21
C ALA A 119 1.24 7.79 -32.55
N LYS A 120 2.21 7.83 -33.47
CA LYS A 120 2.19 6.99 -34.66
C LYS A 120 2.30 5.55 -34.16
N VAL A 121 1.19 4.82 -34.24
CA VAL A 121 1.09 3.38 -34.03
C VAL A 121 1.91 2.70 -35.13
N MET A 122 3.24 2.71 -35.01
CA MET A 122 4.07 1.78 -35.75
C MET A 122 3.78 0.42 -35.17
N LYS A 123 3.12 -0.44 -35.96
CA LYS A 123 2.97 -1.85 -35.61
C LYS A 123 4.38 -2.38 -35.32
N PRO A 124 4.64 -2.88 -34.10
CA PRO A 124 5.93 -3.48 -33.78
C PRO A 124 6.10 -4.74 -34.64
N GLU A 125 7.01 -4.71 -35.61
CA GLU A 125 7.35 -5.86 -36.43
C GLU A 125 8.35 -6.75 -35.70
N GLY A 126 7.86 -7.49 -34.70
CA GLY A 126 8.66 -8.45 -33.93
C GLY A 126 7.93 -9.77 -33.72
N LYS A 127 8.68 -10.85 -33.52
CA LYS A 127 8.15 -12.15 -33.06
C LYS A 127 7.98 -12.21 -31.55
N TYR A 128 8.75 -11.41 -30.81
CA TYR A 128 8.77 -11.38 -29.35
C TYR A 128 8.74 -9.94 -28.86
N THR A 129 8.19 -9.74 -27.67
CA THR A 129 8.21 -8.45 -26.97
C THR A 129 8.38 -8.68 -25.47
N ILE A 130 8.79 -7.65 -24.75
CA ILE A 130 8.87 -7.68 -23.30
C ILE A 130 7.60 -7.03 -22.76
N GLN A 131 6.79 -7.78 -22.03
CA GLN A 131 5.63 -7.23 -21.32
C GLN A 131 6.09 -6.70 -19.98
N HIS A 132 5.86 -5.40 -19.74
CA HIS A 132 6.32 -4.69 -18.55
C HIS A 132 5.25 -4.63 -17.47
N VAL A 133 4.09 -4.03 -17.76
CA VAL A 133 2.98 -3.83 -16.83
C VAL A 133 1.66 -3.90 -17.59
N THR A 134 0.59 -4.26 -16.88
CA THR A 134 -0.77 -4.27 -17.41
C THR A 134 -1.63 -3.26 -16.64
N TYR A 135 -2.33 -2.40 -17.37
CA TYR A 135 -3.22 -1.36 -16.84
C TYR A 135 -4.68 -1.63 -17.22
N ILE A 136 -5.61 -1.03 -16.48
CA ILE A 136 -7.05 -1.05 -16.82
C ILE A 136 -7.42 0.21 -17.61
N THR A 137 -6.77 1.34 -17.32
CA THR A 137 -7.07 2.64 -17.93
C THR A 137 -6.02 3.00 -18.99
N GLN A 138 -6.48 3.59 -20.09
CA GLN A 138 -5.60 4.03 -21.18
C GLN A 138 -4.65 5.16 -20.74
N SER A 139 -5.15 6.10 -19.95
CA SER A 139 -4.35 7.20 -19.43
C SER A 139 -3.15 6.75 -18.58
N ALA A 140 -3.27 5.65 -17.83
CA ALA A 140 -2.16 5.09 -17.07
C ALA A 140 -1.14 4.40 -17.98
N ALA A 141 -1.62 3.68 -19.00
CA ALA A 141 -0.77 3.03 -19.98
C ALA A 141 0.04 4.04 -20.81
N ASP A 142 -0.58 5.13 -21.24
CA ASP A 142 0.07 6.19 -22.01
C ASP A 142 1.14 6.92 -21.19
N ARG A 143 0.89 7.14 -19.89
CA ARG A 143 1.89 7.71 -18.96
C ARG A 143 3.12 6.81 -18.83
N GLU A 144 2.91 5.49 -18.77
CA GLU A 144 4.04 4.55 -18.71
C GLU A 144 4.83 4.54 -20.02
N ILE A 145 4.15 4.57 -21.17
CA ILE A 145 4.80 4.71 -22.48
C ILE A 145 5.65 5.98 -22.52
N GLN A 146 5.11 7.12 -22.07
CA GLN A 146 5.86 8.38 -22.04
C GLN A 146 7.09 8.30 -21.13
N LYS A 147 6.97 7.67 -19.96
CA LYS A 147 8.10 7.46 -19.04
C LYS A 147 9.18 6.58 -19.65
N LEU A 148 8.79 5.52 -20.37
CA LEU A 148 9.72 4.65 -21.10
C LEU A 148 10.35 5.36 -22.30
N ALA A 149 9.60 6.20 -23.00
CA ALA A 149 10.09 7.01 -24.11
C ALA A 149 11.11 8.07 -23.65
N GLN A 150 10.88 8.71 -22.49
CA GLN A 150 11.86 9.62 -21.87
C GLN A 150 13.19 8.93 -21.53
N ARG A 151 13.16 7.61 -21.34
CA ARG A 151 14.34 6.78 -21.08
C ARG A 151 14.98 6.23 -22.36
N GLY A 152 14.43 6.56 -23.52
CA GLY A 152 14.95 6.17 -24.84
C GLY A 152 14.46 4.82 -25.35
N TYR A 153 13.45 4.23 -24.72
CA TYR A 153 12.94 2.92 -25.14
C TYR A 153 11.63 3.05 -25.94
N SER A 154 11.58 2.37 -27.08
CA SER A 154 10.34 2.23 -27.84
C SER A 154 9.37 1.34 -27.06
N SER A 155 8.21 1.90 -26.73
CA SER A 155 7.15 1.20 -25.99
C SER A 155 5.82 1.41 -26.68
N PHE A 156 4.93 0.43 -26.54
CA PHE A 156 3.61 0.43 -27.17
C PHE A 156 2.63 -0.34 -26.30
N VAL A 157 1.34 -0.11 -26.52
CA VAL A 157 0.26 -0.77 -25.80
C VAL A 157 -0.42 -1.80 -26.69
N ILE A 158 -0.58 -3.02 -26.15
CA ILE A 158 -1.40 -4.07 -26.72
C ILE A 158 -2.71 -4.16 -25.92
N PRO A 159 -3.88 -3.89 -26.53
CA PRO A 159 -5.16 -4.13 -25.87
C PRO A 159 -5.42 -5.64 -25.75
N SER A 160 -5.73 -6.10 -24.55
CA SER A 160 -6.01 -7.51 -24.21
C SER A 160 -7.31 -7.59 -23.42
N GLY A 161 -8.44 -7.49 -24.12
CA GLY A 161 -9.77 -7.46 -23.51
C GLY A 161 -10.01 -6.18 -22.72
N LYS A 162 -10.26 -6.31 -21.41
CA LYS A 162 -10.46 -5.16 -20.49
C LYS A 162 -9.17 -4.52 -20.01
N HIS A 163 -8.03 -5.08 -20.39
CA HIS A 163 -6.71 -4.67 -19.91
C HIS A 163 -5.85 -4.18 -21.08
N LEU A 164 -4.92 -3.29 -20.75
CA LEU A 164 -3.98 -2.68 -21.68
C LEU A 164 -2.57 -3.06 -21.24
N GLN A 165 -1.85 -3.80 -22.07
CA GLN A 165 -0.53 -4.30 -21.76
C GLN A 165 0.51 -3.36 -22.35
N VAL A 166 1.37 -2.81 -21.49
CA VAL A 166 2.49 -1.98 -21.91
C VAL A 166 3.67 -2.90 -22.20
N CYS A 167 4.12 -2.84 -23.44
CA CYS A 167 5.20 -3.64 -23.98
C CYS A 167 6.38 -2.76 -24.38
N ILE A 168 7.58 -3.32 -24.26
CA ILE A 168 8.84 -2.66 -24.57
C ILE A 168 9.49 -3.39 -25.74
N ALA A 169 9.70 -2.62 -26.81
CA ALA A 169 10.35 -3.02 -28.04
C ALA A 169 9.78 -4.29 -28.70
N ALA A 170 10.22 -4.54 -29.92
CA ALA A 170 9.88 -5.71 -30.70
C ALA A 170 11.19 -6.40 -31.06
N PHE A 171 11.29 -7.70 -30.79
CA PHE A 171 12.49 -8.51 -31.01
C PHE A 171 12.17 -9.65 -31.96
N GLN A 172 13.15 -10.01 -32.79
CA GLN A 172 13.02 -11.16 -33.70
C GLN A 172 13.39 -12.48 -33.03
N SER A 173 14.35 -12.44 -32.09
CA SER A 173 14.80 -13.59 -31.31
C SER A 173 14.37 -13.48 -29.85
N ARG A 174 13.99 -14.62 -29.27
CA ARG A 174 13.70 -14.74 -27.83
C ARG A 174 14.95 -14.49 -26.99
N GLN A 175 16.12 -14.87 -27.50
CA GLN A 175 17.39 -14.73 -26.78
C GLN A 175 17.73 -13.25 -26.59
N ASP A 176 17.63 -12.45 -27.64
CA ASP A 176 17.87 -11.00 -27.60
C ASP A 176 16.93 -10.31 -26.62
N ALA A 177 15.63 -10.65 -26.68
CA ALA A 177 14.64 -10.13 -25.74
C ALA A 177 14.98 -10.48 -24.28
N SER A 178 15.51 -11.68 -24.03
CA SER A 178 15.89 -12.12 -22.68
C SER A 178 17.13 -11.41 -22.14
N LEU A 179 18.09 -11.08 -23.01
CA LEU A 179 19.30 -10.32 -22.64
C LEU A 179 18.92 -8.88 -22.29
N VAL A 180 18.11 -8.24 -23.12
CA VAL A 180 17.61 -6.89 -22.88
C VAL A 180 16.75 -6.85 -21.60
N LEU A 181 15.91 -7.85 -21.36
CA LEU A 181 15.13 -7.94 -20.13
C LEU A 181 16.02 -7.98 -18.87
N LYS A 182 17.12 -8.74 -18.89
CA LYS A 182 18.09 -8.75 -17.78
C LYS A 182 18.74 -7.37 -17.57
N GLN A 183 19.11 -6.70 -18.66
CA GLN A 183 19.67 -5.36 -18.61
C GLN A 183 18.67 -4.33 -18.05
N LEU A 184 17.42 -4.37 -18.52
CA LEU A 184 16.36 -3.47 -18.06
C LEU A 184 16.04 -3.68 -16.58
N ARG A 185 16.07 -4.93 -16.09
CA ARG A 185 15.90 -5.23 -14.66
C ARG A 185 17.08 -4.70 -13.84
N ALA A 186 18.31 -4.85 -14.32
CA ALA A 186 19.48 -4.30 -13.65
C ALA A 186 19.44 -2.77 -13.55
N GLN A 187 18.86 -2.09 -14.55
CA GLN A 187 18.63 -0.65 -14.53
C GLN A 187 17.44 -0.20 -13.68
N GLY A 188 16.65 -1.14 -13.15
CA GLY A 188 15.43 -0.83 -12.39
C GLY A 188 14.32 -0.17 -13.22
N LEU A 189 14.36 -0.32 -14.54
CA LEU A 189 13.40 0.34 -15.43
C LEU A 189 12.12 -0.48 -15.61
N VAL A 190 12.24 -1.81 -15.56
CA VAL A 190 11.11 -2.74 -15.65
C VAL A 190 10.80 -3.36 -14.30
N SER A 191 9.52 -3.65 -14.10
CA SER A 191 8.99 -4.39 -12.96
C SER A 191 9.59 -5.79 -12.88
N GLY A 192 9.68 -6.32 -11.65
CA GLY A 192 10.27 -7.65 -11.39
C GLY A 192 9.53 -8.80 -12.06
N ASP A 193 8.23 -8.61 -12.35
CA ASP A 193 7.35 -9.55 -13.04
C ASP A 193 7.41 -9.44 -14.57
N ALA A 194 8.23 -8.54 -15.13
CA ALA A 194 8.34 -8.40 -16.57
C ALA A 194 8.90 -9.68 -17.23
N TYR A 195 8.28 -10.09 -18.35
CA TYR A 195 8.63 -11.33 -19.04
C TYR A 195 8.58 -11.18 -20.57
N VAL A 196 9.27 -12.09 -21.26
CA VAL A 196 9.27 -12.15 -22.73
C VAL A 196 8.04 -12.92 -23.20
N ARG A 197 7.25 -12.30 -24.06
CA ARG A 197 6.04 -12.87 -24.66
C ARG A 197 6.18 -12.97 -26.18
N PRO A 198 5.72 -14.06 -26.82
CA PRO A 198 5.58 -14.11 -28.27
C PRO A 198 4.45 -13.19 -28.75
N MET A 199 4.73 -12.40 -29.78
CA MET A 199 3.73 -11.59 -30.47
C MET A 199 2.97 -12.50 -31.44
N VAL A 200 1.72 -12.78 -31.13
CA VAL A 200 0.82 -13.51 -32.04
C VAL A 200 0.31 -12.49 -33.06
N ARG A 201 0.58 -12.75 -34.34
CA ARG A 201 0.07 -11.96 -35.47
C ARG A 201 -1.39 -12.26 -35.75
#